data_AF-A0A542ICF6-F1
#
_entry.id   AF-A0A542ICF6-F1
#
_cell.length_a   1.000
_cell.length_b   1.000
_cell.length_c   1.000
_cell.angle_alpha   90.00
_cell.angle_beta   90.00
_cell.angle_gamma   90.00
#
_symmetry.space_group_name_H-M   'P 1'
#
loop_
_entity.id
_entity.type
_entity.pdbx_description
1 polymer ?
#
loop_
_entity_poly.entity_id
_entity_poly.type
_entity_poly.pdbx_seq_one_letter_code
_entity_poly.pdbx_strand_id
1 'polypeptide(L)'
;MSNDTTAPKGITALIYRDALGTDFSNLGISARVMEVTVIGEGIDPVFEATEERPAVRLVKNEHFHRETVVHAEPVTAAGEPAPWYMFGGTFIFSSDARFRRAAGHYGAVPLHDRRE
;
A
#
# COMPACT_ATOMS: atom_id res chain seq x y z
N MET A 1 -0.48 26.08 -14.65
CA MET A 1 0.01 24.94 -13.85
C MET A 1 -0.71 23.72 -14.38
N SER A 2 -0.01 22.78 -14.99
CA SER A 2 -0.61 21.58 -15.58
C SER A 2 -1.17 20.72 -14.45
N ASN A 3 -2.49 20.56 -14.40
CA ASN A 3 -3.10 19.44 -13.68
C ASN A 3 -2.73 18.19 -14.46
N ASP A 4 -1.59 17.60 -14.11
CA ASP A 4 -1.16 16.33 -14.69
C ASP A 4 -2.04 15.24 -14.07
N THR A 5 -3.18 14.98 -14.70
CA THR A 5 -4.17 13.94 -14.34
C THR A 5 -3.68 12.53 -14.69
N THR A 6 -2.37 12.30 -14.68
CA THR A 6 -1.79 10.99 -14.92
C THR A 6 -1.91 10.12 -13.67
N ALA A 7 -2.37 8.88 -13.86
CA ALA A 7 -2.43 7.88 -12.81
C ALA A 7 -1.04 7.72 -12.15
N PRO A 8 -0.98 7.58 -10.81
CA PRO A 8 0.28 7.44 -10.10
C PRO A 8 1.03 6.19 -10.59
N LYS A 9 2.36 6.29 -10.64
CA LYS A 9 3.23 5.22 -11.13
C LYS A 9 4.16 4.70 -10.04
N GLY A 10 4.48 3.41 -10.09
CA GLY A 10 5.37 2.78 -9.13
C GLY A 10 5.77 1.36 -9.51
N ILE A 11 6.03 0.52 -8.50
CA ILE A 11 6.33 -0.91 -8.68
C ILE A 11 5.15 -1.78 -8.25
N THR A 12 5.10 -3.03 -8.70
CA THR A 12 4.03 -3.95 -8.31
C THR A 12 4.38 -4.72 -7.03
N ALA A 13 3.37 -5.02 -6.22
CA ALA A 13 3.45 -5.95 -5.10
C ALA A 13 2.19 -6.82 -5.02
N LEU A 14 2.35 -8.07 -4.59
CA LEU A 14 1.26 -9.02 -4.37
C LEU A 14 0.68 -8.82 -2.96
N ILE A 15 -0.64 -8.98 -2.85
CA ILE A 15 -1.36 -9.02 -1.57
C ILE A 15 -1.42 -10.46 -1.07
N TYR A 16 -0.96 -10.67 0.16
CA TYR A 16 -1.02 -11.91 0.91
C TYR A 16 -2.13 -11.80 1.93
N ARG A 17 -3.08 -12.73 1.85
CA ARG A 17 -4.28 -12.76 2.70
C ARG A 17 -4.27 -13.98 3.60
N ASP A 18 -5.20 -13.99 4.55
CA ASP A 18 -5.52 -15.18 5.33
C ASP A 18 -5.86 -16.36 4.39
N ALA A 19 -5.23 -17.51 4.64
CA ALA A 19 -5.38 -18.69 3.81
C ALA A 19 -6.76 -19.36 3.96
N LEU A 20 -7.49 -19.07 5.05
CA LEU A 20 -8.87 -19.55 5.24
C LEU A 20 -9.89 -18.66 4.51
N GLY A 21 -9.43 -17.56 3.88
CA GLY A 21 -10.27 -16.69 3.07
C GLY A 21 -11.12 -15.71 3.87
N THR A 22 -10.85 -15.52 5.16
CA THR A 22 -11.60 -14.56 5.98
C THR A 22 -11.13 -13.14 5.67
N ASP A 23 -12.07 -12.26 5.32
CA ASP A 23 -11.78 -10.83 5.12
C ASP A 23 -12.02 -10.04 6.41
N PHE A 24 -10.95 -9.43 6.94
CA PHE A 24 -11.03 -8.48 8.07
C PHE A 24 -10.78 -7.03 7.64
N SER A 25 -10.71 -6.75 6.32
CA SER A 25 -10.51 -5.40 5.79
C SER A 25 -11.79 -4.56 5.74
N ASN A 26 -12.96 -5.13 6.07
CA ASN A 26 -14.25 -4.44 5.92
C ASN A 26 -14.43 -3.88 4.49
N LEU A 27 -14.30 -4.75 3.48
CA LEU A 27 -14.38 -4.37 2.05
C LEU A 27 -13.28 -3.39 1.59
N GLY A 28 -12.10 -3.50 2.18
CA GLY A 28 -10.89 -2.77 1.76
C GLY A 28 -10.44 -3.12 0.34
N ILE A 29 -9.31 -2.58 -0.10
CA ILE A 29 -8.76 -2.91 -1.43
C ILE A 29 -8.34 -4.38 -1.49
N SER A 30 -7.85 -4.92 -0.38
CA SER A 30 -7.38 -6.30 -0.25
C SER A 30 -8.51 -7.31 -0.40
N ALA A 31 -9.77 -6.94 -0.16
CA ALA A 31 -10.93 -7.79 -0.46
C ALA A 31 -11.22 -7.94 -1.96
N ARG A 32 -10.67 -7.06 -2.82
CA ARG A 32 -11.09 -6.90 -4.23
C ARG A 32 -9.98 -7.17 -5.24
N VAL A 33 -8.73 -6.87 -4.90
CA VAL A 33 -7.59 -6.96 -5.82
C VAL A 33 -6.47 -7.84 -5.25
N MET A 34 -5.73 -8.50 -6.14
CA MET A 34 -4.60 -9.38 -5.77
C MET A 34 -3.26 -8.64 -5.71
N GLU A 35 -3.18 -7.48 -6.34
CA GLU A 35 -1.95 -6.72 -6.53
C GLU A 35 -2.19 -5.24 -6.26
N VAL A 36 -1.11 -4.53 -5.91
CA VAL A 36 -1.10 -3.08 -5.73
C VAL A 36 0.08 -2.46 -6.45
N THR A 37 -0.07 -1.18 -6.77
CA THR A 37 1.02 -0.33 -7.27
C THR A 37 1.59 0.42 -6.09
N VAL A 38 2.77 0.02 -5.61
CA VAL A 38 3.47 0.70 -4.52
C VAL A 38 4.11 1.95 -5.09
N ILE A 39 3.80 3.11 -4.51
CA ILE A 39 4.34 4.41 -4.90
C ILE A 39 5.00 5.09 -3.69
N GLY A 40 5.78 6.14 -3.97
CA GLY A 40 6.34 7.01 -2.94
C GLY A 40 7.84 7.20 -3.06
N GLU A 41 8.44 7.76 -2.01
CA GLU A 41 9.88 8.05 -1.97
C GLU A 41 10.72 6.78 -2.12
N GLY A 42 11.73 6.83 -2.99
CA GLY A 42 12.62 5.70 -3.26
C GLY A 42 12.02 4.62 -4.17
N ILE A 43 10.82 4.82 -4.71
CA ILE A 43 10.19 3.96 -5.70
C ILE A 43 10.18 4.66 -7.07
N ASP A 44 10.78 4.00 -8.07
CA ASP A 44 10.77 4.53 -9.44
C ASP A 44 9.36 4.43 -10.06
N PRO A 45 8.93 5.42 -10.85
CA PRO A 45 7.65 5.39 -11.55
C PRO A 45 7.72 4.46 -12.77
N VAL A 46 7.41 3.17 -12.60
CA VAL A 46 7.50 2.16 -13.68
C VAL A 46 6.13 1.81 -14.26
N PHE A 47 5.23 1.32 -13.41
CA PHE A 47 3.91 0.82 -13.80
C PHE A 47 2.82 1.78 -13.32
N GLU A 48 1.88 2.10 -14.21
CA GLU A 48 0.68 2.87 -13.85
C GLU A 48 -0.21 2.07 -12.91
N ALA A 49 -0.77 2.76 -11.91
CA ALA A 49 -1.85 2.24 -11.10
C ALA A 49 -3.14 2.14 -11.92
N THR A 50 -3.88 1.06 -11.70
CA THR A 50 -5.17 0.80 -12.36
C THR A 50 -6.22 0.44 -11.31
N GLU A 51 -7.47 0.27 -11.71
CA GLU A 51 -8.52 -0.20 -10.79
C GLU A 51 -8.24 -1.62 -10.26
N GLU A 52 -7.64 -2.48 -11.08
CA GLU A 52 -7.23 -3.85 -10.73
C GLU A 52 -5.93 -3.90 -9.93
N ARG A 53 -5.14 -2.82 -9.97
CA ARG A 53 -3.88 -2.66 -9.24
C ARG A 53 -3.78 -1.26 -8.62
N PRO A 54 -4.62 -0.94 -7.62
CA PRO A 54 -4.72 0.38 -7.03
C PRO A 54 -3.41 0.81 -6.37
N ALA A 55 -3.23 2.12 -6.27
CA ALA A 55 -2.04 2.70 -5.66
C ALA A 55 -2.06 2.59 -4.14
N VAL A 56 -0.93 2.18 -3.57
CA VAL A 56 -0.65 2.25 -2.13
C VAL A 56 0.66 2.98 -1.91
N ARG A 57 0.80 3.66 -0.77
CA ARG A 57 2.05 4.28 -0.34
C ARG A 57 2.58 3.58 0.91
N LEU A 58 3.90 3.54 1.05
CA LEU A 58 4.54 3.14 2.30
C LEU A 58 4.55 4.33 3.26
N VAL A 59 4.09 4.11 4.49
CA VAL A 59 4.11 5.07 5.58
C VAL A 59 5.07 4.59 6.64
N LYS A 60 5.96 5.48 7.07
CA LYS A 60 6.92 5.24 8.15
C LYS A 60 6.51 6.09 9.34
N ASN A 61 6.08 5.42 10.41
CA ASN A 61 5.78 6.07 11.67
C ASN A 61 7.00 5.95 12.57
N GLU A 62 7.82 6.99 12.57
CA GLU A 62 8.92 7.12 13.51
C GLU A 62 8.31 7.42 14.89
N HIS A 63 8.75 6.67 15.92
CA HIS A 63 8.35 6.81 17.33
C HIS A 63 7.06 6.12 17.78
N PHE A 64 6.50 5.17 17.04
CA PHE A 64 5.44 4.32 17.59
C PHE A 64 6.02 3.41 18.69
N HIS A 65 5.74 3.73 19.96
CA HIS A 65 6.31 3.04 21.13
C HIS A 65 7.85 2.92 21.12
N ARG A 66 8.56 3.93 20.59
CA ARG A 66 10.04 3.95 20.40
C ARG A 66 10.56 3.01 19.30
N GLU A 67 9.68 2.46 18.49
CA GLU A 67 10.02 1.67 17.31
C GLU A 67 9.62 2.43 16.04
N THR A 68 10.27 2.07 14.93
CA THR A 68 9.83 2.52 13.60
C THR A 68 8.91 1.46 13.05
N VAL A 69 7.65 1.82 12.81
CA VAL A 69 6.66 0.93 12.19
C VAL A 69 6.45 1.37 10.75
N VAL A 70 6.44 0.39 9.85
CA VAL A 70 6.20 0.62 8.41
C VAL A 70 4.96 -0.15 8.01
N HIS A 71 4.01 0.54 7.37
CA HIS A 71 2.82 -0.06 6.78
C HIS A 71 2.58 0.51 5.38
N ALA A 72 1.77 -0.18 4.59
CA ALA A 72 1.25 0.32 3.33
C ALA A 72 -0.21 0.76 3.52
N GLU A 73 -0.63 1.83 2.85
CA GLU A 73 -2.03 2.26 2.87
C GLU A 73 -2.50 2.76 1.49
N PRO A 74 -3.79 2.63 1.16
CA PRO A 74 -4.34 3.15 -0.08
C PRO A 74 -4.13 4.66 -0.25
N VAL A 75 -3.80 5.06 -1.48
CA VAL A 75 -3.77 6.48 -1.85
C VAL A 75 -5.19 6.92 -2.21
N THR A 76 -5.71 7.93 -1.52
CA THR A 76 -7.02 8.51 -1.83
C THR A 76 -6.93 9.59 -2.91
N ALA A 77 -8.06 9.87 -3.56
CA ALA A 77 -8.14 10.95 -4.53
C ALA A 77 -7.79 12.30 -3.89
N ALA A 78 -7.17 13.17 -4.67
CA ALA A 78 -6.80 14.50 -4.22
C ALA A 78 -8.05 15.29 -3.78
N GLY A 79 -8.04 15.82 -2.56
CA GLY A 79 -9.13 16.63 -2.01
C GLY A 79 -10.14 15.87 -1.15
N GLU A 80 -10.03 14.54 -1.04
CA GLU A 80 -10.84 13.76 -0.10
C GLU A 80 -10.12 13.58 1.23
N PRO A 81 -10.83 13.61 2.38
CA PRO A 81 -10.26 13.18 3.65
C PRO A 81 -9.80 11.74 3.51
N ALA A 82 -8.49 11.49 3.69
CA ALA A 82 -7.99 10.13 3.78
C ALA A 82 -8.60 9.48 5.03
N PRO A 83 -9.36 8.37 4.90
CA PRO A 83 -9.91 7.69 6.07
C PRO A 83 -8.75 7.14 6.89
N TRP A 84 -8.96 6.98 8.19
CA TRP A 84 -7.99 6.31 9.04
C TRP A 84 -7.98 4.82 8.69
N TYR A 85 -6.96 4.38 7.97
CA TYR A 85 -6.83 2.99 7.61
C TYR A 85 -6.21 2.19 8.75
N MET A 86 -6.80 1.02 9.02
CA MET A 86 -6.31 0.10 10.03
C MET A 86 -5.81 -1.19 9.40
N PHE A 87 -4.97 -1.90 10.15
CA PHE A 87 -4.50 -3.22 9.76
C PHE A 87 -5.64 -4.24 9.80
N GLY A 88 -5.91 -4.87 8.66
CA GLY A 88 -6.93 -5.91 8.47
C GLY A 88 -6.36 -7.33 8.35
N GLY A 89 -5.10 -7.57 8.75
CA GLY A 89 -4.49 -8.91 8.67
C GLY A 89 -3.89 -9.28 7.31
N THR A 90 -3.83 -8.36 6.34
CA THR A 90 -3.26 -8.59 5.02
C THR A 90 -1.88 -7.93 4.86
N PHE A 91 -1.03 -8.51 4.04
CA PHE A 91 0.33 -8.00 3.80
C PHE A 91 0.58 -7.78 2.32
N ILE A 92 1.56 -6.94 1.98
CA ILE A 92 2.08 -6.83 0.62
C ILE A 92 3.56 -7.21 0.57
N PHE A 93 3.97 -7.82 -0.54
CA PHE A 93 5.38 -8.11 -0.78
C PHE A 93 5.73 -8.05 -2.27
N SER A 94 6.95 -7.61 -2.54
CA SER A 94 7.59 -7.67 -3.86
C SER A 94 9.04 -8.09 -3.71
N SER A 95 9.52 -8.94 -4.63
CA SER A 95 10.93 -9.31 -4.72
C SER A 95 11.80 -8.20 -5.34
N ASP A 96 11.17 -7.14 -5.85
CA ASP A 96 11.87 -5.97 -6.37
C ASP A 96 12.72 -5.31 -5.28
N ALA A 97 14.01 -5.12 -5.54
CA ALA A 97 14.93 -4.54 -4.58
C ALA A 97 14.54 -3.11 -4.14
N ARG A 98 13.74 -2.39 -4.95
CA ARG A 98 13.18 -1.08 -4.60
C ARG A 98 12.19 -1.16 -3.46
N PHE A 99 11.39 -2.23 -3.40
CA PHE A 99 10.42 -2.45 -2.34
C PHE A 99 11.09 -2.51 -0.96
N ARG A 100 12.09 -3.39 -0.79
CA ARG A 100 12.83 -3.50 0.48
C ARG A 100 13.60 -2.22 0.85
N ARG A 101 14.14 -1.49 -0.15
CA ARG A 101 14.84 -0.22 0.09
C ARG A 101 13.87 0.84 0.62
N ALA A 102 12.71 0.97 -0.01
CA ALA A 102 11.68 1.90 0.43
C ALA A 102 11.11 1.51 1.80
N ALA A 103 10.84 0.21 2.04
CA ALA A 103 10.35 -0.31 3.31
C ALA A 103 11.39 -0.23 4.45
N GLY A 104 12.68 -0.13 4.14
CA GLY A 104 13.77 -0.09 5.13
C GLY A 104 14.06 -1.43 5.79
N HIS A 105 13.39 -2.51 5.38
CA HIS A 105 13.62 -3.86 5.88
C HIS A 105 13.29 -4.91 4.80
N TYR A 106 13.73 -6.14 5.03
CA TYR A 106 13.39 -7.28 4.19
C TYR A 106 12.17 -8.00 4.77
N GLY A 107 11.15 -8.25 3.95
CA GLY A 107 9.94 -8.94 4.37
C GLY A 107 8.68 -8.30 3.81
N ALA A 108 7.54 -8.89 4.16
CA ALA A 108 6.23 -8.36 3.79
C ALA A 108 5.86 -7.16 4.69
N VAL A 109 5.16 -6.19 4.12
CA VAL A 109 4.71 -4.98 4.82
C VAL A 109 3.21 -5.11 5.11
N PRO A 110 2.73 -4.81 6.33
CA PRO A 110 1.30 -4.78 6.64
C PRO A 110 0.55 -3.83 5.69
N LEU A 111 -0.60 -4.27 5.18
CA LEU A 111 -1.52 -3.42 4.42
C LEU A 111 -2.63 -2.93 5.34
N HIS A 112 -2.65 -1.62 5.56
CA HIS A 112 -3.71 -0.93 6.27
C HIS A 112 -4.72 -0.46 5.22
N ASP A 113 -5.78 -1.22 5.03
CA ASP A 113 -6.88 -0.87 4.14
C ASP A 113 -8.26 -1.04 4.77
N ARG A 114 -8.31 -1.43 6.06
CA ARG A 114 -9.55 -1.51 6.82
C ARG A 114 -10.10 -0.14 7.13
N ARG A 115 -11.41 0.04 6.92
CA ARG A 115 -12.19 1.24 7.25
C ARG A 115 -13.22 0.92 8.35
N GLU A 116 -13.59 1.91 9.15
CA GLU A 116 -14.70 1.89 10.13
C GLU A 116 -15.72 2.99 9.84
#